data_AF-A0A6G3YYK6-F1
#
_entry.id   AF-A0A6G3YYK6-F1
#
_cell.length_a   1.000
_cell.length_b   1.000
_cell.length_c   1.000
_cell.angle_alpha   90.00
_cell.angle_beta   90.00
_cell.angle_gamma   90.00
#
_symmetry.space_group_name_H-M   'P 1'
#
loop_
_entity.id
_entity.type
_entity.pdbx_description
1 polymer ?
#
loop_
_entity_poly.entity_id
_entity_poly.type
_entity_poly.pdbx_seq_one_letter_code
_entity_poly.pdbx_strand_id
1 'polypeptide(L)'
;RQVTHPTALVDAEELQQQQGGTESNVMPFVLRPRVTDVSVADITETDDECRNATITVEVNVVLEPSQRVVLAMNEFSLASPTAYMFDAPKRSADANQVTIPIRDVAAADYLVRLLIDGAESQLSIDTDQESATYDWYIGPRVRIV
;
A
#
# COMPACT_ATOMS: atom_id res chain seq x y z
N ARG A 1 -38.38 -1.81 -78.30
CA ARG A 1 -39.19 -2.30 -77.16
C ARG A 1 -38.45 -1.93 -75.90
N GLN A 2 -38.98 -0.96 -75.17
CA GLN A 2 -38.54 -0.54 -73.85
C GLN A 2 -39.21 -1.44 -72.81
N VAL A 3 -38.47 -1.84 -71.79
CA VAL A 3 -39.02 -2.25 -70.50
C VAL A 3 -38.29 -1.43 -69.44
N THR A 4 -39.01 -0.53 -68.80
CA THR A 4 -38.61 0.26 -67.63
C THR A 4 -39.44 -0.22 -66.44
N HIS A 5 -38.81 -0.55 -65.31
CA HIS A 5 -39.34 -0.58 -63.93
C HIS A 5 -38.17 -0.91 -62.96
N PRO A 6 -38.24 -0.60 -61.65
CA PRO A 6 -37.80 0.67 -61.05
C PRO A 6 -36.65 0.47 -60.03
N THR A 7 -36.10 1.60 -59.57
CA THR A 7 -35.22 1.71 -58.41
C THR A 7 -35.77 0.95 -57.19
N ALA A 8 -35.02 -0.02 -56.70
CA ALA A 8 -35.05 -0.41 -55.29
C ALA A 8 -33.65 -0.11 -54.74
N LEU A 9 -33.58 0.92 -53.88
CA LEU A 9 -32.58 1.01 -52.84
C LEU A 9 -32.67 -0.32 -52.07
N VAL A 10 -31.68 -1.19 -52.27
CA VAL A 10 -31.37 -2.22 -51.28
C VAL A 10 -30.21 -1.67 -50.47
N ASP A 11 -30.52 -1.56 -49.18
CA ASP A 11 -29.92 -0.70 -48.19
C ASP A 11 -28.43 -0.95 -48.00
N ALA A 12 -27.70 0.12 -47.75
CA ALA A 12 -26.32 0.10 -47.28
C ALA A 12 -26.18 -0.47 -45.85
N GLU A 13 -27.11 -1.32 -45.41
CA GLU A 13 -27.21 -1.85 -44.04
C GLU A 13 -26.65 -3.27 -43.88
N GLU A 14 -26.22 -3.95 -44.96
CA GLU A 14 -25.64 -5.31 -44.87
C GLU A 14 -24.12 -5.36 -44.63
N LEU A 15 -23.48 -4.24 -44.27
CA LEU A 15 -22.04 -4.18 -43.94
C LEU A 15 -21.73 -3.47 -42.61
N GLN A 16 -22.58 -3.62 -41.60
CA GLN A 16 -22.16 -3.51 -40.21
C GLN A 16 -21.98 -4.94 -39.66
N GLN A 17 -20.89 -5.60 -40.06
CA GLN A 17 -19.73 -5.78 -39.18
C GLN A 17 -20.17 -6.39 -37.84
N GLN A 18 -20.18 -7.71 -37.75
CA GLN A 18 -19.03 -8.48 -37.27
C GLN A 18 -18.40 -7.86 -36.01
N GLN A 19 -18.33 -8.71 -35.00
CA GLN A 19 -17.68 -8.53 -33.70
C GLN A 19 -18.57 -7.94 -32.60
N GLY A 20 -19.60 -8.71 -32.24
CA GLY A 20 -20.01 -8.78 -30.84
C GLY A 20 -18.86 -9.39 -30.03
N GLY A 21 -17.83 -8.59 -29.77
CA GLY A 21 -16.78 -8.92 -28.82
C GLY A 21 -17.41 -8.93 -27.44
N THR A 22 -17.43 -10.09 -26.79
CA THR A 22 -17.68 -10.17 -25.36
C THR A 22 -16.58 -9.38 -24.67
N GLU A 23 -16.89 -8.21 -24.13
CA GLU A 23 -15.98 -7.51 -23.24
C GLU A 23 -15.80 -8.37 -21.98
N SER A 24 -14.64 -9.00 -21.84
CA SER A 24 -14.20 -9.54 -20.57
C SER A 24 -13.98 -8.36 -19.63
N ASN A 25 -14.91 -8.15 -18.71
CA ASN A 25 -14.73 -7.19 -17.64
C ASN A 25 -13.62 -7.72 -16.71
N VAL A 26 -12.37 -7.32 -16.98
CA VAL A 26 -11.24 -7.61 -16.10
C VAL A 26 -11.39 -6.70 -14.88
N MET A 27 -11.84 -7.26 -13.77
CA MET A 27 -11.86 -6.53 -12.50
C MET A 27 -10.46 -6.62 -11.87
N PRO A 28 -9.76 -5.49 -11.64
CA PRO A 28 -8.49 -5.51 -10.93
C PRO A 28 -8.75 -5.84 -9.45
N PHE A 29 -8.04 -6.82 -8.91
CA PHE A 29 -7.93 -7.03 -7.47
C PHE A 29 -6.60 -6.45 -7.00
N VAL A 30 -6.62 -5.66 -5.93
CA VAL A 30 -5.41 -5.15 -5.28
C VAL A 30 -5.28 -5.87 -3.95
N LEU A 31 -4.22 -6.66 -3.80
CA LEU A 31 -3.88 -7.23 -2.51
C LEU A 31 -3.44 -6.10 -1.58
N ARG A 32 -4.13 -5.94 -0.44
CA ARG A 32 -3.74 -4.99 0.60
C ARG A 32 -3.06 -5.74 1.75
N PRO A 33 -1.75 -5.59 1.92
CA PRO A 33 -1.04 -6.18 3.04
C PRO A 33 -1.59 -5.68 4.38
N ARG A 34 -1.47 -6.49 5.41
CA ARG A 34 -1.75 -6.11 6.80
C ARG A 34 -0.53 -6.44 7.64
N VAL A 35 -0.06 -5.46 8.41
CA VAL A 35 0.97 -5.67 9.43
C VAL A 35 0.33 -6.44 10.58
N THR A 36 0.95 -7.55 10.96
CA THR A 36 0.49 -8.45 12.04
C THR A 36 1.24 -8.22 13.33
N ASP A 37 2.52 -7.85 13.24
CA ASP A 37 3.37 -7.54 14.39
C ASP A 37 4.42 -6.50 14.03
N VAL A 38 4.87 -5.73 15.03
CA VAL A 38 5.97 -4.79 14.89
C VAL A 38 6.78 -4.71 16.18
N SER A 39 8.10 -4.80 16.05
CA SER A 39 9.05 -4.70 17.16
C SER A 39 10.20 -3.77 16.82
N VAL A 40 10.80 -3.20 17.87
CA VAL A 40 11.95 -2.29 17.79
C VAL A 40 13.07 -2.87 18.66
N ALA A 41 14.28 -2.88 18.12
CA ALA A 41 15.49 -3.36 18.79
C ALA A 41 16.68 -2.41 18.51
N ASP A 42 17.79 -2.65 19.21
CA ASP A 42 19.08 -1.98 18.97
C ASP A 42 19.03 -0.44 19.01
N ILE A 43 18.18 0.12 19.88
CA ILE A 43 18.02 1.58 19.98
C ILE A 43 19.31 2.21 20.50
N THR A 44 19.83 3.18 19.76
CA THR A 44 21.04 3.94 20.10
C THR A 44 20.75 5.43 19.96
N GLU A 45 21.12 6.22 20.96
CA GLU A 45 21.01 7.68 20.91
C GLU A 45 22.09 8.29 20.01
N THR A 46 21.74 9.35 19.29
CA THR A 46 22.68 10.18 18.54
C THR A 46 22.72 11.60 19.13
N ASP A 47 23.73 12.39 18.76
CA ASP A 47 24.04 13.69 19.39
C ASP A 47 22.91 14.74 19.29
N ASP A 48 21.92 14.53 18.41
CA ASP A 48 20.83 15.47 18.10
C ASP A 48 19.46 15.04 18.69
N GLU A 49 19.44 14.32 19.81
CA GLU A 49 18.21 13.73 20.42
C GLU A 49 17.47 12.75 19.50
N CYS A 50 18.10 12.34 18.41
CA CYS A 50 17.60 11.33 17.50
C CYS A 50 18.01 9.93 17.97
N ARG A 51 17.40 8.92 17.33
CA ARG A 51 17.62 7.49 17.57
C ARG A 51 17.92 6.77 16.27
N ASN A 52 18.88 5.85 16.35
CA ASN A 52 19.05 4.77 15.40
C ASN A 52 18.46 3.50 16.02
N ALA A 53 17.77 2.69 15.23
CA ALA A 53 17.20 1.43 15.73
C ALA A 53 17.00 0.44 14.58
N THR A 54 16.67 -0.79 14.94
CA THR A 54 16.23 -1.84 14.02
C THR A 54 14.74 -2.05 14.21
N ILE A 55 13.94 -1.87 13.16
CA ILE A 55 12.50 -2.17 13.17
C ILE A 55 12.26 -3.47 12.44
N THR A 56 11.58 -4.41 13.10
CA THR A 56 11.13 -5.65 12.50
C THR A 56 9.62 -5.65 12.37
N VAL A 57 9.11 -5.84 11.15
CA VAL A 57 7.69 -5.82 10.82
C VAL A 57 7.30 -7.16 10.24
N GLU A 58 6.23 -7.78 10.77
CA GLU A 58 5.62 -8.97 10.20
C GLU A 58 4.33 -8.59 9.44
N VAL A 59 4.08 -9.25 8.33
CA VAL A 59 2.89 -9.05 7.49
C VAL A 59 2.18 -10.37 7.19
N ASN A 60 0.89 -10.27 6.85
CA ASN A 60 0.05 -11.42 6.48
C ASN A 60 0.24 -11.92 5.04
N VAL A 61 1.25 -11.44 4.32
CA VAL A 61 1.58 -11.83 2.95
C VAL A 61 3.03 -12.29 2.87
N VAL A 62 3.33 -13.19 1.94
CA VAL A 62 4.72 -13.61 1.66
C VAL A 62 5.38 -12.52 0.83
N LEU A 63 6.57 -12.08 1.25
CA LEU A 63 7.42 -11.13 0.54
C LEU A 63 8.49 -11.88 -0.24
N GLU A 64 8.51 -11.73 -1.55
CA GLU A 64 9.57 -12.30 -2.39
C GLU A 64 10.84 -11.42 -2.35
N PRO A 65 12.03 -11.98 -2.65
CA PRO A 65 13.29 -11.26 -2.77
C PRO A 65 13.28 -10.07 -3.75
N SER A 66 12.46 -10.17 -4.80
CA SER A 66 12.34 -9.18 -5.87
C SER A 66 11.54 -7.94 -5.46
N GLN A 67 10.68 -8.06 -4.45
CA GLN A 67 9.73 -7.01 -4.10
C GLN A 67 10.42 -5.83 -3.41
N ARG A 68 10.05 -4.62 -3.80
CA ARG A 68 10.49 -3.42 -3.10
C ARG A 68 9.61 -3.21 -1.87
N VAL A 69 10.24 -3.12 -0.70
CA VAL A 69 9.55 -2.83 0.56
C VAL A 69 10.09 -1.54 1.14
N VAL A 70 9.19 -0.62 1.48
CA VAL A 70 9.52 0.65 2.13
C VAL A 70 8.75 0.75 3.43
N LEU A 71 9.45 1.03 4.52
CA LEU A 71 8.86 1.38 5.79
C LEU A 71 8.49 2.86 5.77
N ALA A 72 7.23 3.19 6.02
CA ALA A 72 6.77 4.56 6.24
C ALA A 72 6.35 4.73 7.71
N MET A 73 6.87 5.77 8.33
CA MET A 73 6.60 6.12 9.73
C MET A 73 6.05 7.53 9.79
N ASN A 74 4.92 7.71 10.46
CA ASN A 74 4.30 9.02 10.69
C ASN A 74 4.14 9.24 12.17
N GLU A 75 4.68 10.36 12.66
CA GLU A 75 4.57 10.72 14.06
C GLU A 75 3.09 10.80 14.46
N PHE A 76 2.76 10.15 15.57
CA PHE A 76 1.43 10.11 16.14
C PHE A 76 1.19 11.38 16.97
N SER A 77 1.12 12.53 16.28
CA SER A 77 0.97 13.85 16.86
C SER A 77 0.09 14.74 15.97
N LEU A 78 -0.63 15.67 16.59
CA LEU A 78 -1.35 16.74 15.88
C LEU A 78 -0.49 17.99 15.68
N ALA A 79 0.61 18.11 16.42
CA ALA A 79 1.47 19.29 16.41
C ALA A 79 2.65 19.06 15.47
N SER A 80 2.49 19.45 14.20
CA SER A 80 3.54 19.38 13.16
C SER A 80 4.22 18.01 13.04
N PRO A 81 3.47 16.94 12.69
CA PRO A 81 3.99 15.58 12.70
C PRO A 81 5.13 15.38 11.70
N THR A 82 6.19 14.73 12.16
CA THR A 82 7.31 14.33 11.31
C THR A 82 7.02 13.00 10.61
N ALA A 83 7.54 12.82 9.40
CA ALA A 83 7.42 11.57 8.65
C ALA A 83 8.78 11.08 8.15
N TYR A 84 8.97 9.78 8.19
CA TYR A 84 10.19 9.11 7.74
C TYR A 84 9.85 7.98 6.77
N MET A 85 10.77 7.73 5.82
CA MET A 85 10.70 6.60 4.91
C MET A 85 12.05 5.91 4.81
N PHE A 86 12.05 4.57 4.92
CA PHE A 86 13.26 3.77 4.86
C PHE A 86 13.08 2.60 3.90
N ASP A 87 13.98 2.44 2.94
CA ASP A 87 14.01 1.25 2.09
C ASP A 87 14.46 0.04 2.91
N ALA A 88 13.72 -1.05 2.82
CA ALA A 88 14.13 -2.31 3.41
C ALA A 88 15.35 -2.87 2.66
N PRO A 89 16.32 -3.49 3.36
CA PRO A 89 17.37 -4.27 2.73
C PRO A 89 16.81 -5.35 1.80
N LYS A 90 17.59 -5.69 0.76
CA LYS A 90 17.25 -6.82 -0.12
C LYS A 90 17.22 -8.12 0.66
N ARG A 91 16.19 -8.94 0.39
CA ARG A 91 16.02 -10.27 0.97
C ARG A 91 16.66 -11.32 0.05
N SER A 92 17.10 -12.43 0.61
CA SER A 92 17.69 -13.57 -0.13
C SER A 92 16.71 -14.73 -0.33
N ALA A 93 15.60 -14.74 0.40
CA ALA A 93 14.57 -15.76 0.37
C ALA A 93 13.21 -15.14 0.70
N ASP A 94 12.15 -15.90 0.42
CA ASP A 94 10.79 -15.55 0.78
C ASP A 94 10.64 -15.45 2.30
N ALA A 95 9.96 -14.40 2.77
CA ALA A 95 9.71 -14.17 4.18
C ALA A 95 8.41 -13.38 4.36
N ASN A 96 7.74 -13.56 5.49
CA ASN A 96 6.62 -12.71 5.90
C ASN A 96 7.06 -11.60 6.89
N GLN A 97 8.36 -11.51 7.16
CA GLN A 97 8.97 -10.56 8.07
C GLN A 97 10.05 -9.76 7.35
N VAL A 98 10.15 -8.47 7.68
CA VAL A 98 11.15 -7.56 7.14
C VAL A 98 11.81 -6.79 8.28
N THR A 99 13.14 -6.72 8.25
CA THR A 99 13.94 -5.97 9.22
C THR A 99 14.56 -4.76 8.52
N ILE A 100 14.20 -3.56 8.99
CA ILE A 100 14.63 -2.28 8.41
C ILE A 100 15.41 -1.50 9.47
N PRO A 101 16.69 -1.14 9.23
CA PRO A 101 17.40 -0.19 10.07
C PRO A 101 16.86 1.22 9.82
N ILE A 102 16.54 1.93 10.90
CA ILE A 102 16.18 3.35 10.89
C ILE A 102 17.34 4.18 11.44
N ARG A 103 17.46 5.41 10.95
CA ARG A 103 18.50 6.33 11.36
C ARG A 103 17.98 7.74 11.54
N ASP A 104 18.54 8.45 12.50
CA ASP A 104 18.28 9.86 12.77
C ASP A 104 16.77 10.16 12.92
N VAL A 105 16.05 9.28 13.63
CA VAL A 105 14.62 9.40 13.91
C VAL A 105 14.42 10.05 15.26
N ALA A 106 13.61 11.12 15.33
CA ALA A 106 13.29 11.78 16.60
C ALA A 106 12.58 10.82 17.57
N ALA A 107 12.76 11.02 18.87
CA ALA A 107 12.06 10.23 19.88
C ALA A 107 10.56 10.61 19.90
N ALA A 108 9.68 9.69 19.48
CA ALA A 108 8.23 9.87 19.50
C ALA A 108 7.49 8.52 19.33
N ASP A 109 6.17 8.57 19.37
CA ASP A 109 5.30 7.48 18.94
C ASP A 109 5.01 7.62 17.42
N TYR A 110 5.11 6.53 16.66
CA TYR A 110 4.92 6.53 15.20
C TYR A 110 3.91 5.49 14.76
N LEU A 111 2.99 5.87 13.87
CA LEU A 111 2.20 4.95 13.06
C LEU A 111 3.09 4.36 11.96
N VAL A 112 2.98 3.05 11.77
CA VAL A 112 3.86 2.27 10.89
C VAL A 112 3.08 1.64 9.74
N ARG A 113 3.62 1.78 8.53
CA ARG A 113 3.10 1.14 7.32
C ARG A 113 4.24 0.58 6.48
N LEU A 114 3.93 -0.46 5.71
CA LEU A 114 4.79 -0.94 4.64
C LEU A 114 4.18 -0.61 3.28
N LEU A 115 5.02 -0.17 2.35
CA LEU A 115 4.71 -0.09 0.93
C LEU A 115 5.45 -1.25 0.24
N ILE A 116 4.70 -2.21 -0.28
CA ILE A 116 5.23 -3.42 -0.94
C ILE A 116 4.86 -3.32 -2.42
N ASP A 117 5.84 -3.09 -3.30
CA ASP A 117 5.65 -2.83 -4.74
C ASP A 117 4.59 -1.75 -5.04
N GLY A 118 4.48 -0.76 -4.15
CA GLY A 118 3.49 0.31 -4.25
C GLY A 118 2.13 0.01 -3.60
N ALA A 119 1.89 -1.21 -3.13
CA ALA A 119 0.72 -1.54 -2.31
C ALA A 119 0.97 -1.17 -0.84
N GLU A 120 0.11 -0.32 -0.28
CA GLU A 120 0.22 0.15 1.10
C GLU A 120 -0.50 -0.79 2.08
N SER A 121 0.16 -1.08 3.21
CA SER A 121 -0.44 -1.84 4.29
C SER A 121 -1.51 -1.06 5.04
N GLN A 122 -2.58 -1.73 5.48
CA GLN A 122 -3.67 -1.08 6.20
C GLN A 122 -3.27 -0.59 7.61
N LEU A 123 -3.73 0.61 7.96
CA LEU A 123 -3.80 1.09 9.34
C LEU A 123 -5.11 0.66 9.99
N SER A 124 -5.07 0.48 11.31
CA SER A 124 -6.25 0.23 12.15
C SER A 124 -6.84 1.56 12.61
N ILE A 125 -8.16 1.66 12.52
CA ILE A 125 -8.94 2.82 12.96
C ILE A 125 -9.62 2.46 14.28
N ASP A 126 -9.67 3.41 15.20
CA ASP A 126 -10.46 3.27 16.42
C ASP A 126 -11.95 3.33 16.09
N THR A 127 -12.68 2.28 16.45
CA THR A 127 -14.12 2.16 16.17
C THR A 127 -14.97 2.26 17.43
N ASP A 128 -14.34 2.47 18.58
CA ASP A 128 -15.05 2.65 19.85
C ASP A 128 -15.56 4.09 19.96
N GLN A 129 -16.89 4.25 19.91
CA GLN A 129 -17.55 5.57 19.97
C GLN A 129 -17.33 6.30 21.30
N GLU A 130 -16.97 5.58 22.36
CA GLU A 130 -16.67 6.19 23.67
C GLU A 130 -15.20 6.59 23.82
N SER A 131 -14.34 6.20 22.87
CA SER A 131 -12.93 6.53 22.88
C SER A 131 -12.67 7.99 22.52
N ALA A 132 -11.69 8.60 23.21
CA ALA A 132 -11.20 9.93 22.86
C ALA A 132 -10.56 10.00 21.46
N THR A 133 -10.20 8.84 20.89
CA THR A 133 -9.60 8.69 19.56
C THR A 133 -10.56 8.07 18.54
N TYR A 134 -11.87 8.07 18.78
CA TYR A 134 -12.84 7.55 17.82
C TYR A 134 -12.61 8.11 16.40
N ASP A 135 -12.60 7.21 15.42
CA ASP A 135 -12.35 7.49 13.99
C ASP A 135 -10.90 7.94 13.68
N TRP A 136 -9.95 7.76 14.61
CA TRP A 136 -8.53 8.03 14.37
C TRP A 136 -7.78 6.75 14.00
N TYR A 137 -6.69 6.88 13.23
CA TYR A 137 -5.73 5.81 13.05
C TYR A 137 -4.96 5.56 14.35
N ILE A 138 -4.98 4.33 14.85
CA ILE A 138 -4.37 3.97 16.16
C ILE A 138 -3.26 2.94 16.06
N GLY A 139 -3.06 2.31 14.90
CA GLY A 139 -1.95 1.39 14.71
C GLY A 139 -1.81 0.84 13.29
N PRO A 140 -0.81 0.00 13.02
CA PRO A 140 0.26 -0.43 13.93
C PRO A 140 1.11 0.75 14.41
N ARG A 141 1.58 0.70 15.67
CA ARG A 141 2.31 1.81 16.31
C ARG A 141 3.57 1.31 16.99
N VAL A 142 4.65 2.08 16.87
CA VAL A 142 5.91 1.86 17.57
C VAL A 142 6.30 3.09 18.37
N ARG A 143 7.09 2.87 19.42
CA ARG A 143 7.67 3.93 20.24
C ARG A 143 9.18 3.94 20.06
N ILE A 144 9.72 5.11 19.74
CA ILE A 144 11.15 5.37 19.63
C ILE A 144 11.52 6.27 20.81
N VAL A 145 12.36 5.78 21.72
CA VAL A 145 12.75 6.46 22.98
C VAL A 145 14.24 6.41 23.23
#